data_AF-A0A663EVT7-F1
#
_entry.id   AF-A0A663EVT7-F1
#
_cell.length_a   1.000
_cell.length_b   1.000
_cell.length_c   1.000
_cell.angle_alpha   90.00
_cell.angle_beta   90.00
_cell.angle_gamma   90.00
#
_symmetry.space_group_name_H-M   'P 1'
#
loop_
_entity.id
_entity.type
_entity.pdbx_description
1 polymer ?
#
loop_
_entity_poly.entity_id
_entity_poly.type
_entity_poly.pdbx_seq_one_letter_code
_entity_poly.pdbx_strand_id
1 'polypeptide(L)'
;GPGLSRVSLPQPFTERAYYPPAAGGAGAGAGPAAFPAFQFRGRHEGPDWRRLSAVDVGRVSREGDVAALQEHLEHVTFCSAERERCPHCQGPADPLLLKLLRLAQLCTEYLLHSQEYLSAQLGSLEEALRAAQAQRDQLGKEVAQRSQEIKGLKEECRRRKKMISTQQMMLEARASYHQCQFCEKAFMNYSFLQSHMQRRHPLEESQIEQKRKAKTDKLQDEIDKLKEQLQLTKSQLEAEQQANMVRFSKNLVDQRAKEESNLSYCCVNKKA
;
A
#
# COMPACT_ATOMS: atom_id res chain seq x y z
N GLY A 1 -32.69 46.97 29.25
CA GLY A 1 -33.63 45.97 28.73
C GLY A 1 -32.84 44.86 28.07
N PRO A 2 -33.16 43.57 28.30
CA PRO A 2 -32.33 42.47 27.85
C PRO A 2 -32.38 42.35 26.32
N GLY A 3 -31.22 42.01 25.75
CA GLY A 3 -31.01 41.90 24.31
C GLY A 3 -31.83 40.78 23.70
N LEU A 4 -32.50 41.10 22.59
CA LEU A 4 -33.08 40.13 21.68
C LEU A 4 -31.92 39.38 21.01
N SER A 5 -31.58 38.21 21.55
CA SER A 5 -30.76 37.23 20.86
C SER A 5 -31.45 36.86 19.55
N ARG A 6 -30.86 37.32 18.45
CA ARG A 6 -31.26 36.96 17.08
C ARG A 6 -31.08 35.45 16.95
N VAL A 7 -32.16 34.69 16.98
CA VAL A 7 -32.14 33.26 16.68
C VAL A 7 -31.68 33.14 15.23
N SER A 8 -30.46 32.65 15.01
CA SER A 8 -29.97 32.31 13.67
C SER A 8 -30.85 31.18 13.14
N LEU A 9 -31.66 31.48 12.12
CA LEU A 9 -32.32 30.43 11.35
C LEU A 9 -31.25 29.53 10.71
N PRO A 10 -31.42 28.19 10.74
CA PRO A 10 -30.53 27.30 10.01
C PRO A 10 -30.52 27.71 8.52
N GLN A 11 -29.32 27.79 7.93
CA GLN A 11 -29.18 28.11 6.51
C GLN A 11 -30.00 27.13 5.67
N PRO A 12 -30.65 27.57 4.57
CA PRO A 12 -31.30 26.66 3.66
C PRO A 12 -30.28 25.59 3.24
N PHE A 13 -30.71 24.34 3.31
CA PHE A 13 -29.85 23.18 3.11
C PHE A 13 -29.25 23.29 1.72
N THR A 14 -27.99 23.74 1.65
CA THR A 14 -27.23 23.67 0.40
C THR A 14 -27.01 22.18 0.17
N GLU A 15 -27.33 21.72 -1.04
CA GLU A 15 -27.12 20.37 -1.54
C GLU A 15 -25.60 20.08 -1.58
N ARG A 16 -25.01 19.98 -0.40
CA ARG A 16 -23.62 19.61 -0.22
C ARG A 16 -23.67 18.10 -0.25
N ALA A 17 -23.64 17.54 -1.47
CA ALA A 17 -23.41 16.13 -1.70
C ALA A 17 -22.24 15.70 -0.81
N TYR A 18 -22.55 14.99 0.26
CA TYR A 18 -21.53 14.44 1.14
C TYR A 18 -20.89 13.30 0.36
N TYR A 19 -19.77 13.60 -0.30
CA TYR A 19 -18.93 12.57 -0.88
C TYR A 19 -18.13 11.97 0.28
N PRO A 20 -18.35 10.70 0.67
CA PRO A 20 -17.48 10.08 1.64
C PRO A 20 -16.06 10.10 1.08
N PRO A 21 -15.04 10.40 1.91
CA PRO A 21 -13.66 10.36 1.46
C PRO A 21 -13.39 8.96 0.91
N ALA A 22 -13.00 8.90 -0.36
CA ALA A 22 -12.59 7.67 -1.02
C ALA A 22 -11.52 7.01 -0.13
N ALA A 23 -11.89 5.92 0.54
CA ALA A 23 -10.94 5.08 1.22
C ALA A 23 -9.96 4.60 0.13
N GLY A 24 -8.70 5.06 0.22
CA GLY A 24 -7.65 4.64 -0.67
C GLY A 24 -7.57 3.11 -0.69
N GLY A 25 -7.94 2.53 -1.82
CA GLY A 25 -7.97 1.09 -2.00
C GLY A 25 -8.79 0.75 -3.23
N ALA A 26 -8.11 0.35 -4.31
CA ALA A 26 -8.72 -0.07 -5.56
C ALA A 26 -9.83 -1.11 -5.32
N GLY A 27 -11.07 -0.69 -5.58
CA GLY A 27 -12.25 -1.54 -5.58
C GLY A 27 -13.38 -0.75 -6.20
N ALA A 28 -13.78 -1.12 -7.42
CA ALA A 28 -14.92 -0.53 -8.11
C ALA A 28 -16.21 -0.85 -7.34
N GLY A 29 -16.56 0.01 -6.39
CA GLY A 29 -17.84 0.02 -5.71
C GLY A 29 -18.67 1.17 -6.24
N ALA A 30 -19.83 0.86 -6.82
CA ALA A 30 -20.81 1.85 -7.24
C ALA A 30 -21.03 2.87 -6.11
N GLY A 31 -20.83 4.15 -6.40
CA GLY A 31 -21.19 5.22 -5.49
C GLY A 31 -22.67 5.11 -5.09
N PRO A 32 -23.07 5.64 -3.93
CA PRO A 32 -24.46 5.60 -3.51
C PRO A 32 -25.34 6.15 -4.64
N ALA A 33 -26.43 5.44 -4.94
CA ALA A 33 -27.39 5.85 -5.96
C ALA A 33 -27.79 7.31 -5.69
N ALA A 34 -27.57 8.18 -6.67
CA ALA A 34 -27.85 9.60 -6.52
C ALA A 34 -29.34 9.79 -6.21
N PHE A 35 -29.65 10.44 -5.08
CA PHE A 35 -31.02 10.76 -4.73
C PHE A 35 -31.59 11.74 -5.78
N PRO A 36 -32.86 11.61 -6.20
CA PRO A 36 -33.42 12.47 -7.23
C PRO A 36 -33.37 13.96 -6.84
N ALA A 37 -33.05 14.81 -7.81
CA ALA A 37 -33.05 16.27 -7.60
C ALA A 37 -34.45 16.79 -7.27
N PHE A 38 -34.53 17.76 -6.34
CA PHE A 38 -35.80 18.33 -5.90
C PHE A 38 -36.51 19.12 -7.01
N GLN A 39 -37.81 18.84 -7.20
CA GLN A 39 -38.68 19.61 -8.08
C GLN A 39 -40.07 19.71 -7.45
N PHE A 40 -40.66 20.91 -7.50
CA PHE A 40 -42.03 21.11 -7.02
C PHE A 40 -43.05 20.41 -7.92
N ARG A 41 -44.01 19.73 -7.31
CA ARG A 41 -45.11 19.03 -7.99
C ARG A 41 -46.21 20.01 -8.41
N GLY A 42 -46.88 19.70 -9.51
CA GLY A 42 -48.11 20.40 -9.92
C GLY A 42 -49.24 20.17 -8.90
N ARG A 43 -50.02 21.22 -8.60
CA ARG A 43 -51.19 21.15 -7.72
C ARG A 43 -52.45 21.33 -8.56
N HIS A 44 -53.19 20.24 -8.79
CA HIS A 44 -54.36 20.25 -9.69
C HIS A 44 -55.68 19.94 -8.98
N GLU A 45 -55.63 19.18 -7.88
CA GLU A 45 -56.81 18.76 -7.12
C GLU A 45 -57.21 19.83 -6.09
N GLY A 46 -58.51 20.09 -5.96
CA GLY A 46 -59.03 21.04 -4.97
C GLY A 46 -58.95 20.49 -3.53
N PRO A 47 -59.09 21.34 -2.50
CA PRO A 47 -59.08 20.89 -1.11
C PRO A 47 -60.30 20.02 -0.79
N ASP A 48 -60.11 18.95 -0.02
CA ASP A 48 -61.22 18.19 0.56
C ASP A 48 -61.78 18.90 1.80
N TRP A 49 -62.71 19.82 1.57
CA TRP A 49 -63.35 20.61 2.61
C TRP A 49 -64.07 19.76 3.66
N ARG A 50 -64.59 18.58 3.29
CA ARG A 50 -65.28 17.70 4.24
C ARG A 50 -64.29 17.14 5.24
N ARG A 51 -63.18 16.60 4.75
CA ARG A 51 -62.13 16.05 5.61
C ARG A 51 -61.48 17.13 6.46
N LEU A 52 -61.16 18.29 5.87
CA LEU A 52 -60.56 19.41 6.59
C LEU A 52 -61.48 19.95 7.69
N SER A 53 -62.80 20.03 7.46
CA SER A 53 -63.75 20.52 8.48
C SER A 53 -63.91 19.58 9.68
N ALA A 54 -63.59 18.30 9.53
CA ALA A 54 -63.63 17.32 10.63
C ALA A 54 -62.43 17.44 11.59
N VAL A 55 -61.38 18.16 11.20
CA VAL A 55 -60.15 18.30 12.01
C VAL A 55 -60.32 19.37 13.07
N ASP A 56 -60.22 18.99 14.34
CA ASP A 56 -60.10 19.95 15.46
C ASP A 56 -58.65 20.43 15.59
N VAL A 57 -58.35 21.55 14.92
CA VAL A 57 -57.02 22.19 14.94
C VAL A 57 -56.61 22.61 16.35
N GLY A 58 -57.56 23.00 17.21
CA GLY A 58 -57.28 23.40 18.59
C GLY A 58 -56.80 22.22 19.42
N ARG A 59 -57.44 21.06 19.27
CA ARG A 59 -56.99 19.80 19.88
C ARG A 59 -55.63 19.38 19.35
N VAL A 60 -55.45 19.36 18.03
CA VAL A 60 -54.16 19.00 17.40
C VAL A 60 -53.01 19.85 17.96
N SER A 61 -53.23 21.16 18.12
CA SER A 61 -52.21 22.05 18.68
C SER A 61 -51.92 21.84 20.16
N ARG A 62 -52.94 21.56 20.98
CA ARG A 62 -52.74 21.37 22.44
C ARG A 62 -52.13 20.02 22.78
N GLU A 63 -52.55 18.98 22.06
CA GLU A 63 -52.18 17.59 22.36
C GLU A 63 -51.00 17.11 21.51
N GLY A 64 -50.63 17.85 20.46
CA GLY A 64 -49.58 17.43 19.54
C GLY A 64 -49.99 16.17 18.78
N ASP A 65 -51.24 16.10 18.30
CA ASP A 65 -51.76 14.94 17.58
C ASP A 65 -51.14 14.84 16.18
N VAL A 66 -49.93 14.28 16.12
CA VAL A 66 -49.16 14.09 14.90
C VAL A 66 -49.86 13.14 13.93
N ALA A 67 -50.63 12.18 14.44
CA ALA A 67 -51.34 11.21 13.59
C ALA A 67 -52.41 11.90 12.75
N ALA A 68 -53.22 12.77 13.36
CA ALA A 68 -54.19 13.58 12.65
C ALA A 68 -53.53 14.51 11.60
N LEU A 69 -52.36 15.10 11.93
CA LEU A 69 -51.59 15.91 10.97
C LEU A 69 -51.07 15.07 9.79
N GLN A 70 -50.51 13.89 10.06
CA GLN A 70 -49.97 13.00 9.03
C GLN A 70 -51.04 12.57 8.03
N GLU A 71 -52.26 12.29 8.48
CA GLU A 71 -53.37 11.91 7.60
C GLU A 71 -53.72 13.00 6.56
N HIS A 72 -53.56 14.28 6.95
CA HIS A 72 -53.91 15.43 6.13
C HIS A 72 -52.71 16.05 5.39
N LEU A 73 -51.49 15.66 5.76
CA LEU A 73 -50.25 16.30 5.32
C LEU A 73 -50.10 16.34 3.81
N GLU A 74 -50.32 15.19 3.14
CA GLU A 74 -50.24 15.09 1.69
C GLU A 74 -51.30 15.96 1.00
N HIS A 75 -52.56 15.82 1.42
CA HIS A 75 -53.68 16.54 0.82
C HIS A 75 -53.54 18.06 0.97
N VAL A 76 -53.16 18.56 2.15
CA VAL A 76 -52.95 20.00 2.40
C VAL A 76 -51.74 20.53 1.62
N THR A 77 -50.66 19.76 1.56
CA THR A 77 -49.45 20.17 0.85
C THR A 77 -49.70 20.27 -0.65
N PHE A 78 -50.39 19.30 -1.25
CA PHE A 78 -50.50 19.18 -2.71
C PHE A 78 -51.82 19.68 -3.34
N CYS A 79 -52.77 20.20 -2.56
CA CYS A 79 -54.02 20.76 -3.10
C CYS A 79 -53.86 22.16 -3.74
N SER A 80 -54.78 22.50 -4.64
CA SER A 80 -54.90 23.77 -5.33
C SER A 80 -56.06 24.59 -4.75
N ALA A 81 -55.74 25.61 -3.95
CA ALA A 81 -56.75 26.53 -3.40
C ALA A 81 -57.00 27.78 -4.29
N GLU A 82 -56.27 27.92 -5.40
CA GLU A 82 -56.21 29.16 -6.20
C GLU A 82 -57.56 29.57 -6.82
N ARG A 83 -58.46 28.60 -7.02
CA ARG A 83 -59.77 28.81 -7.65
C ARG A 83 -60.95 28.68 -6.68
N GLU A 84 -60.67 28.47 -5.40
CA GLU A 84 -61.70 28.27 -4.38
C GLU A 84 -62.43 29.59 -4.08
N ARG A 85 -63.74 29.48 -3.87
CA ARG A 85 -64.63 30.62 -3.60
C ARG A 85 -65.24 30.49 -2.22
N CYS A 86 -65.55 31.62 -1.61
CA CYS A 86 -66.25 31.65 -0.33
C CYS A 86 -67.62 30.95 -0.46
N PRO A 87 -67.91 29.92 0.34
CA PRO A 87 -69.20 29.22 0.28
C PRO A 87 -70.41 30.12 0.55
N HIS A 88 -70.22 31.21 1.31
CA HIS A 88 -71.32 32.09 1.74
C HIS A 88 -71.63 33.23 0.76
N CYS A 89 -70.61 33.82 0.13
CA CYS A 89 -70.79 34.99 -0.74
C CYS A 89 -70.33 34.78 -2.19
N GLN A 90 -69.78 33.60 -2.52
CA GLN A 90 -69.23 33.26 -3.84
C GLN A 90 -68.07 34.17 -4.32
N GLY A 91 -67.59 35.04 -3.43
CA GLY A 91 -66.43 35.89 -3.67
C GLY A 91 -65.13 35.09 -3.74
N PRO A 92 -64.11 35.61 -4.43
CA PRO A 92 -62.78 35.00 -4.46
C PRO A 92 -62.15 35.02 -3.06
N ALA A 93 -61.30 34.04 -2.78
CA ALA A 93 -60.46 34.07 -1.58
C ALA A 93 -59.48 35.26 -1.61
N ASP A 94 -59.09 35.73 -0.43
CA ASP A 94 -58.14 36.83 -0.28
C ASP A 94 -56.79 36.47 -0.94
N PRO A 95 -56.27 37.29 -1.88
CA PRO A 95 -55.02 37.01 -2.58
C PRO A 95 -53.78 36.89 -1.67
N LEU A 96 -53.72 37.61 -0.55
CA LEU A 96 -52.60 37.51 0.41
C LEU A 96 -52.66 36.21 1.19
N LEU A 97 -53.86 35.77 1.59
CA LEU A 97 -54.03 34.47 2.26
C LEU A 97 -53.70 33.30 1.33
N LEU A 98 -54.08 33.39 0.04
CA LEU A 98 -53.70 32.40 -0.96
C LEU A 98 -52.18 32.35 -1.18
N LYS A 99 -51.50 33.52 -1.20
CA LYS A 99 -50.03 33.57 -1.28
C LYS A 99 -49.38 32.96 -0.04
N LEU A 100 -49.90 33.27 1.15
CA LEU A 100 -49.39 32.69 2.41
C LEU A 100 -49.54 31.17 2.41
N LEU A 101 -50.72 30.65 2.04
CA LEU A 101 -50.96 29.21 1.90
C LEU A 101 -50.02 28.59 0.87
N ARG A 102 -49.87 29.21 -0.30
CA ARG A 102 -48.98 28.72 -1.35
C ARG A 102 -47.52 28.63 -0.87
N LEU A 103 -47.03 29.65 -0.17
CA LEU A 103 -45.70 29.62 0.42
C LEU A 103 -45.58 28.54 1.48
N ALA A 104 -46.59 28.40 2.37
CA ALA A 104 -46.60 27.34 3.37
C ALA A 104 -46.54 25.96 2.73
N GLN A 105 -47.33 25.70 1.69
CA GLN A 105 -47.31 24.43 0.95
C GLN A 105 -45.94 24.15 0.29
N LEU A 106 -45.32 25.15 -0.35
CA LEU A 106 -43.99 25.00 -0.94
C LEU A 106 -42.92 24.73 0.13
N CYS A 107 -42.99 25.42 1.28
CA CYS A 107 -42.13 25.13 2.42
C CYS A 107 -42.32 23.70 2.92
N THR A 108 -43.55 23.24 3.12
CA THR A 108 -43.85 21.88 3.57
C THR A 108 -43.37 20.84 2.58
N GLU A 109 -43.57 21.04 1.27
CA GLU A 109 -43.10 20.12 0.23
C GLU A 109 -41.57 19.99 0.23
N TYR A 110 -40.86 21.11 0.37
CA TYR A 110 -39.40 21.09 0.49
C TYR A 110 -38.93 20.38 1.78
N LEU A 111 -39.65 20.57 2.89
CA LEU A 111 -39.35 19.89 4.14
C LEU A 111 -39.59 18.37 4.05
N LEU A 112 -40.65 17.94 3.37
CA LEU A 112 -40.92 16.52 3.10
C LEU A 112 -39.80 15.90 2.26
N HIS A 113 -39.41 16.55 1.16
CA HIS A 113 -38.28 16.10 0.35
C HIS A 113 -36.98 16.04 1.16
N SER A 114 -36.71 17.06 1.97
CA SER A 114 -35.51 17.10 2.81
C SER A 114 -35.50 15.97 3.83
N GLN A 115 -36.65 15.63 4.41
CA GLN A 115 -36.80 14.50 5.33
C GLN A 115 -36.49 13.17 4.63
N GLU A 116 -37.07 12.92 3.46
CA GLU A 116 -36.82 11.70 2.68
C GLU A 116 -35.34 11.59 2.29
N TYR A 117 -34.76 12.69 1.79
CA TYR A 117 -33.35 12.77 1.42
C TYR A 117 -32.41 12.49 2.60
N LEU A 118 -32.66 13.12 3.75
CA LEU A 118 -31.87 12.88 4.96
C LEU A 118 -32.04 11.45 5.48
N SER A 119 -33.26 10.90 5.44
CA SER A 119 -33.52 9.52 5.87
C SER A 119 -32.78 8.51 4.99
N ALA A 120 -32.79 8.72 3.67
CA ALA A 120 -32.06 7.88 2.74
C ALA A 120 -30.53 7.99 2.93
N GLN A 121 -30.00 9.20 3.10
CA GLN A 121 -28.58 9.39 3.40
C GLN A 121 -28.17 8.73 4.72
N LEU A 122 -28.95 8.90 5.79
CA LEU A 122 -28.71 8.24 7.07
C LEU A 122 -28.69 6.72 6.91
N GLY A 123 -29.68 6.13 6.23
CA GLY A 123 -29.70 4.69 5.94
C GLY A 123 -28.45 4.22 5.20
N SER A 124 -28.03 4.95 4.17
CA SER A 124 -26.81 4.62 3.41
C SER A 124 -25.53 4.69 4.25
N LEU A 125 -25.41 5.68 5.14
CA LEU A 125 -24.26 5.83 6.01
C LEU A 125 -24.24 4.76 7.10
N GLU A 126 -25.40 4.38 7.63
CA GLU A 126 -25.54 3.28 8.59
C GLU A 126 -25.14 1.93 7.96
N GLU A 127 -25.52 1.68 6.71
CA GLU A 127 -25.11 0.49 5.96
C GLU A 127 -23.59 0.46 5.72
N ALA A 128 -23.02 1.59 5.28
CA ALA A 128 -21.58 1.71 5.09
C ALA A 128 -20.82 1.49 6.41
N LEU A 129 -21.32 2.04 7.52
CA LEU A 129 -20.75 1.83 8.85
C LEU A 129 -20.80 0.35 9.26
N ARG A 130 -21.95 -0.31 9.07
CA ARG A 130 -22.10 -1.76 9.34
C ARG A 130 -21.11 -2.60 8.52
N ALA A 131 -20.95 -2.28 7.24
CA ALA A 131 -19.99 -2.97 6.36
C ALA A 131 -18.53 -2.76 6.82
N ALA A 132 -18.15 -1.53 7.16
CA ALA A 132 -16.82 -1.22 7.65
C ALA A 132 -16.51 -1.90 9.00
N GLN A 133 -17.50 -1.98 9.90
CA GLN A 133 -17.38 -2.72 11.16
C GLN A 133 -17.16 -4.22 10.93
N ALA A 134 -17.92 -4.82 10.01
CA ALA A 134 -17.74 -6.24 9.64
C ALA A 134 -16.34 -6.52 9.05
N GLN A 135 -15.84 -5.62 8.20
CA GLN A 135 -14.47 -5.72 7.65
C GLN A 135 -13.41 -5.61 8.75
N ARG A 136 -13.55 -4.65 9.67
CA ARG A 136 -12.65 -4.49 10.81
C ARG A 136 -12.61 -5.76 11.67
N ASP A 137 -13.76 -6.33 11.96
CA ASP A 137 -13.86 -7.53 12.78
C ASP A 137 -13.22 -8.75 12.09
N GLN A 138 -13.40 -8.87 10.77
CA GLN A 138 -12.74 -9.90 9.96
C GLN A 138 -11.21 -9.74 9.97
N LEU A 139 -10.69 -8.53 9.73
CA LEU A 139 -9.26 -8.24 9.83
C LEU A 139 -8.72 -8.52 11.23
N GLY A 140 -9.50 -8.22 12.28
CA GLY A 140 -9.15 -8.55 13.66
C GLY A 140 -8.94 -10.04 13.89
N LYS A 141 -9.79 -10.89 13.31
CA LYS A 141 -9.64 -12.36 13.36
C LYS A 141 -8.39 -12.83 12.62
N GLU A 142 -8.12 -12.27 11.45
CA GLU A 142 -6.92 -12.60 10.65
C GLU A 142 -5.63 -12.23 11.39
N VAL A 143 -5.59 -11.03 12.00
CA VAL A 143 -4.45 -10.60 12.82
C VAL A 143 -4.23 -11.55 14.01
N ALA A 144 -5.30 -11.96 14.69
CA ALA A 144 -5.21 -12.91 15.79
C ALA A 144 -4.66 -14.27 15.33
N GLN A 145 -5.15 -14.79 14.20
CA GLN A 145 -4.69 -16.05 13.62
C GLN A 145 -3.22 -15.99 13.22
N ARG A 146 -2.79 -14.93 12.52
CA ARG A 146 -1.39 -14.73 12.13
C ARG A 146 -0.47 -14.57 13.33
N SER A 147 -0.93 -13.90 14.39
CA SER A 147 -0.19 -13.79 15.65
C SER A 147 0.04 -15.16 16.30
N GLN A 148 -0.97 -16.04 16.30
CA GLN A 148 -0.83 -17.41 16.79
C GLN A 148 0.13 -18.24 15.94
N GLU A 149 0.05 -18.12 14.62
CA GLU A 149 0.97 -18.78 13.68
C GLU A 149 2.42 -18.36 13.93
N ILE A 150 2.68 -17.05 14.09
CA ILE A 150 4.01 -16.52 14.40
C ILE A 150 4.52 -17.07 15.74
N LYS A 151 3.66 -17.17 16.77
CA LYS A 151 4.05 -17.76 18.05
C LYS A 151 4.47 -19.23 17.88
N GLY A 152 3.68 -20.03 17.17
CA GLY A 152 4.00 -21.43 16.88
C GLY A 152 5.32 -21.58 16.10
N LEU A 153 5.54 -20.76 15.07
CA LEU A 153 6.77 -20.76 14.28
C LEU A 153 8.00 -20.33 15.11
N LYS A 154 7.85 -19.38 16.04
CA LYS A 154 8.92 -18.98 16.95
C LYS A 154 9.31 -20.11 17.90
N GLU A 155 8.33 -20.84 18.44
CA GLU A 155 8.57 -22.00 19.29
C GLU A 155 9.28 -23.13 18.53
N GLU A 156 8.82 -23.42 17.31
CA GLU A 156 9.44 -24.42 16.45
C GLU A 156 10.88 -24.02 16.06
N CYS A 157 11.11 -22.75 15.69
CA CYS A 157 12.45 -22.22 15.47
C CYS A 157 13.35 -22.38 16.70
N ARG A 158 12.83 -22.09 17.91
CA ARG A 158 13.58 -22.26 19.16
C ARG A 158 13.91 -23.74 19.40
N ARG A 159 12.98 -24.65 19.13
CA ARG A 159 13.17 -26.10 19.25
C ARG A 159 14.25 -26.61 18.29
N ARG A 160 14.18 -26.21 17.01
CA ARG A 160 15.18 -26.57 15.99
C ARG A 160 16.57 -26.03 16.32
N LYS A 161 16.68 -24.78 16.77
CA LYS A 161 17.96 -24.20 17.23
C LYS A 161 18.61 -25.00 18.35
N LYS A 162 17.82 -25.45 19.34
CA LYS A 162 18.31 -26.33 20.41
C LYS A 162 18.80 -27.66 19.86
N MET A 163 18.02 -28.31 18.99
CA MET A 163 18.39 -29.59 18.37
C MET A 163 19.70 -29.49 17.59
N ILE A 164 19.85 -28.46 16.75
CA ILE A 164 21.09 -28.20 15.98
C ILE A 164 22.26 -27.95 16.93
N SER A 165 22.08 -27.15 17.98
CA SER A 165 23.14 -26.90 18.97
C SER A 165 23.60 -28.18 19.67
N THR A 166 22.67 -29.07 20.05
CA THR A 166 23.01 -30.37 20.64
C THR A 166 23.74 -31.27 19.63
N GLN A 167 23.28 -31.32 18.37
CA GLN A 167 23.96 -32.08 17.32
C GLN A 167 25.37 -31.55 17.05
N GLN A 168 25.55 -30.23 17.02
CA GLN A 168 26.83 -29.58 16.84
C GLN A 168 27.80 -29.94 17.97
N MET A 169 27.36 -29.89 19.24
CA MET A 169 28.18 -30.35 20.37
C MET A 169 28.60 -31.82 20.23
N MET A 170 27.71 -32.71 19.79
CA MET A 170 28.05 -34.12 19.57
C MET A 170 29.08 -34.30 18.43
N LEU A 171 29.00 -33.51 17.36
CA LEU A 171 29.95 -33.54 16.26
C LEU A 171 31.31 -32.98 16.68
N GLU A 172 31.34 -31.87 17.42
CA GLU A 172 32.57 -31.29 17.97
C GLU A 172 33.26 -32.25 18.94
N ALA A 173 32.49 -32.91 19.82
CA ALA A 173 33.01 -33.94 20.70
C ALA A 173 33.53 -35.18 19.96
N ARG A 174 33.11 -35.44 18.71
CA ARG A 174 33.71 -36.47 17.86
C ARG A 174 34.94 -35.96 17.11
N ALA A 175 34.90 -34.71 16.65
CA ALA A 175 35.99 -34.07 15.92
C ALA A 175 37.18 -33.68 16.82
N SER A 176 36.97 -33.52 18.12
CA SER A 176 38.03 -33.28 19.11
C SER A 176 38.92 -34.50 19.34
N TYR A 177 38.61 -35.65 18.74
CA TYR A 177 39.44 -36.84 18.80
C TYR A 177 39.84 -37.27 17.38
N HIS A 178 41.10 -37.68 17.25
CA HIS A 178 41.68 -38.21 16.03
C HIS A 178 41.54 -39.73 16.03
N GLN A 179 40.54 -40.24 15.33
CA GLN A 179 40.28 -41.69 15.22
C GLN A 179 41.18 -42.35 14.18
N CYS A 180 41.72 -43.53 14.51
CA CYS A 180 42.43 -44.35 13.54
C CYS A 180 41.45 -44.93 12.51
N GLN A 181 41.84 -44.97 11.23
CA GLN A 181 40.99 -45.51 10.16
C GLN A 181 41.11 -47.03 10.01
N PHE A 182 42.06 -47.65 10.72
CA PHE A 182 42.40 -49.06 10.62
C PHE A 182 42.10 -49.85 11.90
N CYS A 183 41.67 -49.17 12.96
CA CYS A 183 41.19 -49.79 14.20
C CYS A 183 40.28 -48.81 14.97
N GLU A 184 39.64 -49.28 16.03
CA GLU A 184 38.66 -48.50 16.80
C GLU A 184 39.27 -47.46 17.76
N LYS A 185 40.60 -47.27 17.77
CA LYS A 185 41.28 -46.36 18.72
C LYS A 185 41.13 -44.90 18.31
N ALA A 186 40.84 -44.03 19.28
CA ALA A 186 40.80 -42.59 19.13
C ALA A 186 41.80 -41.89 20.06
N PHE A 187 42.39 -40.79 19.59
CA PHE A 187 43.46 -40.08 20.28
C PHE A 187 43.11 -38.61 20.46
N MET A 188 43.49 -38.01 21.59
CA MET A 188 43.19 -36.60 21.90
C MET A 188 43.96 -35.60 21.02
N ASN A 189 45.05 -36.02 20.38
CA ASN A 189 45.87 -35.15 19.53
C ASN A 189 46.42 -35.92 18.32
N TYR A 190 46.61 -35.24 17.20
CA TYR A 190 47.06 -35.83 15.93
C TYR A 190 48.43 -36.50 16.05
N SER A 191 49.33 -35.95 16.87
CA SER A 191 50.66 -36.53 17.14
C SER A 191 50.60 -37.94 17.72
N PHE A 192 49.63 -38.19 18.61
CA PHE A 192 49.41 -39.52 19.19
C PHE A 192 48.81 -40.49 18.17
N LEU A 193 47.89 -40.02 17.33
CA LEU A 193 47.38 -40.82 16.21
C LEU A 193 48.52 -41.20 15.26
N GLN A 194 49.37 -40.25 14.87
CA GLN A 194 50.53 -40.51 14.00
C GLN A 194 51.50 -41.52 14.61
N SER A 195 51.83 -41.36 15.90
CA SER A 195 52.67 -42.34 16.62
C SER A 195 52.03 -43.73 16.66
N HIS A 196 50.70 -43.80 16.80
CA HIS A 196 49.96 -45.06 16.76
C HIS A 196 50.00 -45.68 15.35
N MET A 197 49.77 -44.89 14.30
CA MET A 197 49.79 -45.36 12.92
C MET A 197 51.17 -45.91 12.53
N GLN A 198 52.26 -45.21 12.88
CA GLN A 198 53.62 -45.69 12.65
C GLN A 198 53.93 -47.03 13.34
N ARG A 199 53.37 -47.28 14.53
CA ARG A 199 53.69 -48.48 15.32
C ARG A 199 52.79 -49.67 15.03
N ARG A 200 51.53 -49.43 14.66
CA ARG A 200 50.50 -50.47 14.54
C ARG A 200 49.98 -50.64 13.10
N HIS A 201 50.15 -49.63 12.26
CA HIS A 201 49.75 -49.60 10.84
C HIS A 201 50.89 -49.08 9.92
N PRO A 202 52.13 -49.61 10.04
CA PRO A 202 53.29 -49.07 9.31
C PRO A 202 53.19 -49.25 7.79
N LEU A 203 52.54 -50.32 7.33
CA LEU A 203 52.35 -50.62 5.91
C LEU A 203 51.40 -49.58 5.28
N GLU A 204 50.30 -49.29 5.96
CA GLU A 204 49.28 -48.35 5.52
C GLU A 204 49.77 -46.90 5.63
N GLU A 205 50.48 -46.54 6.70
CA GLU A 205 51.06 -45.20 6.87
C GLU A 205 52.06 -44.89 5.75
N SER A 206 52.91 -45.86 5.39
CA SER A 206 53.88 -45.69 4.29
C SER A 206 53.19 -45.46 2.94
N GLN A 207 52.10 -46.18 2.65
CA GLN A 207 51.33 -45.96 1.42
C GLN A 207 50.65 -44.58 1.39
N ILE A 208 50.15 -44.12 2.53
CA ILE A 208 49.54 -42.79 2.67
C ILE A 208 50.60 -41.71 2.49
N GLU A 209 51.76 -41.87 3.11
CA GLU A 209 52.88 -40.93 3.02
C GLU A 209 53.43 -40.84 1.59
N GLN A 210 53.58 -41.97 0.90
CA GLN A 210 53.97 -41.99 -0.52
C GLN A 210 52.96 -41.26 -1.41
N LYS A 211 51.65 -41.51 -1.21
CA LYS A 211 50.59 -40.83 -1.96
C LYS A 211 50.54 -39.33 -1.65
N ARG A 212 50.79 -38.93 -0.40
CA ARG A 212 50.88 -37.51 0.01
C ARG A 212 52.08 -36.85 -0.65
N LYS A 213 53.26 -37.46 -0.54
CA LYS A 213 54.49 -36.97 -1.18
C LYS A 213 54.32 -36.81 -2.69
N ALA A 214 53.79 -37.83 -3.38
CA ALA A 214 53.52 -37.75 -4.81
C ALA A 214 52.52 -36.64 -5.21
N LYS A 215 51.56 -36.31 -4.35
CA LYS A 215 50.66 -35.16 -4.57
C LYS A 215 51.36 -33.83 -4.32
N THR A 216 52.15 -33.73 -3.27
CA THR A 216 52.94 -32.53 -2.96
C THR A 216 53.93 -32.24 -4.08
N ASP A 217 54.63 -33.26 -4.59
CA ASP A 217 55.58 -33.13 -5.69
C ASP A 217 54.86 -32.64 -6.97
N LYS A 218 53.68 -33.19 -7.29
CA LYS A 218 52.85 -32.70 -8.41
C LYS A 218 52.43 -31.24 -8.26
N LEU A 219 52.02 -30.83 -7.07
CA LEU A 219 51.66 -29.43 -6.81
C LEU A 219 52.89 -28.51 -6.90
N GLN A 220 54.05 -28.99 -6.46
CA GLN A 220 55.30 -28.25 -6.57
C GLN A 220 55.68 -28.03 -8.05
N ASP A 221 55.57 -29.07 -8.89
CA ASP A 221 55.80 -28.97 -10.33
C ASP A 221 54.84 -27.97 -11.01
N GLU A 222 53.56 -27.97 -10.61
CA GLU A 222 52.59 -26.99 -11.11
C GLU A 222 52.93 -25.57 -10.68
N ILE A 223 53.33 -25.37 -9.42
CA ILE A 223 53.78 -24.07 -8.89
C ILE A 223 54.97 -23.56 -9.70
N ASP A 224 55.95 -24.41 -9.99
CA ASP A 224 57.16 -23.99 -10.69
C ASP A 224 56.88 -23.69 -12.17
N LYS A 225 56.02 -24.47 -12.84
CA LYS A 225 55.51 -24.13 -14.19
C LYS A 225 54.77 -22.79 -14.21
N LEU A 226 53.93 -22.53 -13.20
CA LEU A 226 53.19 -21.27 -13.11
C LEU A 226 54.15 -20.09 -12.88
N LYS A 227 55.21 -20.26 -12.08
CA LYS A 227 56.25 -19.24 -11.90
C LYS A 227 57.01 -18.95 -13.20
N GLU A 228 57.37 -19.99 -13.97
CA GLU A 228 58.04 -19.82 -15.27
C GLU A 228 57.15 -19.08 -16.26
N GLN A 229 55.87 -19.46 -16.37
CA GLN A 229 54.90 -18.77 -17.23
C GLN A 229 54.73 -17.30 -16.81
N LEU A 230 54.59 -17.04 -15.51
CA LEU A 230 54.47 -15.69 -14.97
C LEU A 230 55.70 -14.83 -15.33
N GLN A 231 56.90 -15.38 -15.18
CA GLN A 231 58.14 -14.69 -15.49
C GLN A 231 58.27 -14.39 -16.99
N LEU A 232 57.88 -15.35 -17.84
CA LEU A 232 57.85 -15.17 -19.29
C LEU A 232 56.86 -14.06 -19.68
N THR A 233 55.61 -14.12 -19.23
CA THR A 233 54.59 -13.11 -19.53
C THR A 233 55.01 -11.73 -19.03
N LYS A 234 55.63 -11.64 -17.84
CA LYS A 234 56.16 -10.39 -17.32
C LYS A 234 57.22 -9.78 -18.24
N SER A 235 58.18 -10.59 -18.70
CA SER A 235 59.23 -10.12 -19.62
C SER A 235 58.67 -9.66 -20.98
N GLN A 236 57.65 -10.36 -21.51
CA GLN A 236 56.96 -9.98 -22.73
C GLN A 236 56.25 -8.63 -22.59
N LEU A 237 55.54 -8.42 -21.48
CA LEU A 237 54.84 -7.17 -21.21
C LEU A 237 55.81 -6.00 -21.04
N GLU A 238 56.93 -6.20 -20.34
CA GLU A 238 57.98 -5.19 -20.19
C GLU A 238 58.61 -4.82 -21.55
N ALA A 239 58.89 -5.81 -22.41
CA ALA A 239 59.41 -5.58 -23.75
C ALA A 239 58.39 -4.85 -24.65
N GLU A 240 57.10 -5.20 -24.57
CA GLU A 240 56.04 -4.52 -25.31
C GLU A 240 55.87 -3.07 -24.86
N GLN A 241 55.91 -2.80 -23.54
CA GLN A 241 55.90 -1.44 -22.99
C GLN A 241 57.07 -0.60 -23.49
N GLN A 242 58.30 -1.15 -23.47
CA GLN A 242 59.49 -0.48 -23.99
C GLN A 242 59.37 -0.21 -25.50
N ALA A 243 58.92 -1.19 -26.28
CA ALA A 243 58.72 -1.03 -27.71
C ALA A 243 57.66 0.04 -28.02
N ASN A 244 56.59 0.11 -27.24
CA ASN A 244 55.53 1.10 -27.41
C ASN A 244 56.04 2.51 -27.06
N MET A 245 56.84 2.66 -26.01
CA MET A 245 57.49 3.94 -25.68
C MET A 245 58.42 4.42 -26.80
N VAL A 246 59.25 3.53 -27.36
CA VAL A 246 60.14 3.87 -28.48
C VAL A 246 59.33 4.29 -29.71
N ARG A 247 58.26 3.56 -30.05
CA ARG A 247 57.35 3.92 -31.16
C ARG A 247 56.72 5.29 -30.94
N PHE A 248 56.22 5.57 -29.74
CA PHE A 248 55.64 6.87 -29.40
C PHE A 248 56.66 8.01 -29.53
N SER A 249 57.87 7.82 -28.99
CA SER A 249 58.96 8.80 -29.13
C SER A 249 59.34 9.05 -30.59
N LYS A 250 59.44 7.98 -31.41
CA LYS A 250 59.75 8.12 -32.84
C LYS A 250 58.67 8.89 -33.58
N ASN A 251 57.39 8.58 -33.32
CA ASN A 251 56.27 9.30 -33.94
C ASN A 251 56.27 10.80 -33.59
N LEU A 252 56.62 11.17 -32.34
CA LEU A 252 56.75 12.58 -31.95
C LEU A 252 57.87 13.30 -32.69
N VAL A 253 59.02 12.64 -32.87
CA VAL A 253 60.15 13.19 -33.65
C VAL A 253 59.77 13.33 -35.11
N ASP A 254 59.14 12.32 -35.71
CA ASP A 254 58.66 12.35 -37.10
C ASP A 254 57.61 13.45 -37.31
N GLN A 255 56.74 13.71 -36.32
CA GLN A 255 55.74 14.78 -36.38
C GLN A 255 56.40 16.17 -36.31
N ARG A 256 57.37 16.38 -35.41
CA ARG A 256 58.16 17.62 -35.36
C ARG A 256 58.93 17.87 -36.65
N ALA A 257 59.56 16.84 -37.23
CA ALA A 257 60.28 16.97 -38.49
C ALA A 257 59.35 17.37 -39.66
N LYS A 258 58.12 16.84 -39.69
CA LYS A 258 57.09 17.25 -40.67
C LYS A 258 56.64 18.70 -40.45
N GLU A 259 56.47 19.13 -39.21
CA GLU A 259 56.13 20.53 -38.88
C GLU A 259 57.24 21.50 -39.27
N GLU A 260 58.51 21.16 -39.02
CA GLU A 260 59.66 21.96 -39.43
C GLU A 260 59.81 22.03 -40.96
N SER A 261 59.58 20.91 -41.66
CA SER A 261 59.55 20.88 -43.12
C SER A 261 58.44 21.78 -43.67
N ASN A 262 57.21 21.69 -43.13
CA ASN A 262 56.09 22.55 -43.51
C ASN A 262 56.36 24.05 -43.23
N LEU A 263 56.97 24.39 -42.09
CA LEU A 263 57.38 25.78 -41.80
C LEU A 263 58.43 26.28 -42.78
N SER A 264 59.40 25.44 -43.14
CA SER A 264 60.42 25.75 -44.15
C SER A 264 59.78 26.02 -45.52
N TYR A 265 58.87 25.16 -45.98
CA TYR A 265 58.11 25.35 -47.21
C TYR A 265 57.29 26.66 -47.21
N CYS A 266 56.64 27.00 -46.09
CA CYS A 266 55.91 28.26 -45.96
C CYS A 266 56.83 29.51 -45.95
N CYS A 267 58.02 29.42 -45.37
CA CYS A 267 59.00 30.52 -45.36
C CYS A 267 59.61 30.77 -46.75
N VAL A 268 59.82 29.72 -47.55
CA VAL A 268 60.30 29.85 -48.93
C VAL A 268 59.24 30.50 -49.82
N ASN A 269 57.96 30.13 -49.67
CA ASN A 269 56.85 30.70 -50.46
C ASN A 269 56.39 32.10 -50.02
N LYS A 270 56.92 32.67 -48.92
CA LYS A 270 56.65 34.05 -48.46
C LYS A 270 57.72 35.07 -48.88
N LYS A 271 58.80 34.62 -49.53
CA LYS A 271 59.92 35.45 -50.03
C LYS A 271 60.01 35.51 -51.57
N ALA A 272 58.98 35.05 -52.28
CA ALA A 272 58.78 35.24 -53.72
C ALA A 272 57.52 36.08 -53.94
#